data_AF-A0A843GCY5-F1
#
_entry.id   AF-A0A843GCY5-F1
#
_cell.length_a   1.000
_cell.length_b   1.000
_cell.length_c   1.000
_cell.angle_alpha   90.00
_cell.angle_beta   90.00
_cell.angle_gamma   90.00
#
_symmetry.space_group_name_H-M   'P 1'
#
loop_
_entity.id
_entity.type
_entity.pdbx_description
1 polymer ?
#
loop_
_entity_poly.entity_id
_entity_poly.type
_entity_poly.pdbx_seq_one_letter_code
_entity_poly.pdbx_strand_id
1 'polypeptide(L)' 'ILVRDGELTIHCFFRSNDIFGAFYSNMFFITYIGIKMKEEVNKEIMGDKLNFGGLHYHSTSGHIYSNDMRAARKLISANK' A
#
# COMPACT_ATOMS: atom_id res chain seq x y z
N ILE A 1 3.31 6.52 -9.95
CA ILE A 1 4.04 7.34 -8.95
C ILE A 1 3.87 8.78 -9.37
N LEU A 2 3.47 9.65 -8.46
CA LEU A 2 3.23 11.06 -8.73
C LEU A 2 3.96 11.89 -7.68
N VAL A 3 4.55 13.01 -8.12
CA VAL A 3 5.08 14.03 -7.22
C VAL A 3 4.27 15.31 -7.46
N ARG A 4 3.56 15.75 -6.43
CA ARG A 4 2.71 16.94 -6.43
C ARG A 4 2.81 17.60 -5.06
N ASP A 5 2.98 18.92 -5.05
CA ASP A 5 2.98 19.74 -3.83
C ASP A 5 3.93 19.23 -2.72
N GLY A 6 5.09 18.69 -3.11
CA GLY A 6 6.07 18.16 -2.16
C GLY A 6 5.76 16.76 -1.63
N GLU A 7 4.77 16.06 -2.17
CA GLU A 7 4.43 14.69 -1.79
C GLU A 7 4.67 13.70 -2.93
N LEU A 8 5.38 12.61 -2.61
CA LEU A 8 5.48 11.41 -3.43
C LEU A 8 4.35 10.46 -3.03
N THR A 9 3.42 10.21 -3.95
CA THR A 9 2.40 9.18 -3.80
C THR A 9 2.62 8.03 -4.78
N ILE A 10 2.35 6.81 -4.33
CA ILE A 10 2.35 5.63 -5.17
C ILE A 10 0.90 5.26 -5.47
N HIS A 11 0.59 5.02 -6.74
CA HIS A 11 -0.68 4.45 -7.15
C HIS A 11 -0.39 3.05 -7.68
N CYS A 12 -0.89 2.03 -6.98
CA CYS A 12 -0.74 0.63 -7.34
C CYS A 12 -2.06 0.07 -7.82
N PHE A 13 -2.00 -0.69 -8.91
CA PHE A 13 -3.15 -1.34 -9.50
C PHE A 13 -2.90 -2.83 -9.63
N PHE A 14 -3.69 -3.61 -8.91
CA PHE A 14 -3.65 -5.06 -8.93
C PHE A 14 -4.76 -5.60 -9.83
N ARG A 15 -4.45 -6.58 -10.68
CA ARG A 15 -5.50 -7.32 -11.39
C ARG A 15 -6.34 -8.16 -10.42
N SER A 16 -5.69 -8.68 -9.39
CA SER A 16 -6.30 -9.53 -8.38
C SER A 16 -5.48 -9.40 -7.10
N ASN A 17 -6.15 -9.28 -5.95
CA ASN A 17 -5.49 -9.18 -4.67
C ASN A 17 -6.30 -9.89 -3.59
N ASP A 18 -5.63 -10.79 -2.87
CA ASP A 18 -6.17 -11.40 -1.67
C ASP A 18 -6.12 -10.39 -0.52
N ILE A 19 -7.30 -9.97 -0.07
CA ILE A 19 -7.48 -8.93 0.93
C ILE A 19 -7.07 -9.44 2.32
N PHE A 20 -7.14 -10.75 2.58
CA PHE A 20 -6.83 -11.29 3.90
C PHE A 20 -5.38 -11.75 4.02
N GLY A 21 -4.90 -12.56 3.08
CA GLY A 21 -3.55 -13.14 3.14
C GLY A 21 -2.45 -12.25 2.59
N ALA A 22 -2.69 -11.55 1.46
CA ALA A 22 -1.65 -10.86 0.72
C ALA A 22 -1.65 -9.33 0.88
N PHE A 23 -2.77 -8.73 1.31
CA PHE A 23 -2.89 -7.28 1.42
C PHE A 23 -1.81 -6.66 2.31
N TYR A 24 -1.59 -7.22 3.50
CA TYR A 24 -0.62 -6.68 4.45
C TYR A 24 0.80 -6.71 3.90
N SER A 25 1.24 -7.85 3.35
CA SER A 25 2.59 -7.98 2.78
C SER A 25 2.80 -7.05 1.59
N ASN A 26 1.83 -6.98 0.68
CA ASN A 26 1.86 -6.07 -0.47
C ASN A 26 1.93 -4.60 -0.02
N MET A 27 1.08 -4.21 0.93
CA MET A 27 1.02 -2.85 1.45
C MET A 27 2.34 -2.45 2.11
N PHE A 28 2.90 -3.30 2.98
CA PHE A 28 4.18 -3.01 3.65
C PHE A 28 5.32 -2.89 2.65
N PHE A 29 5.43 -3.83 1.71
CA PHE A 29 6.52 -3.83 0.75
C PHE A 29 6.49 -2.58 -0.14
N ILE A 30 5.32 -2.22 -0.67
CA ILE A 30 5.16 -1.05 -1.53
C ILE A 30 5.38 0.26 -0.76
N THR A 31 4.88 0.33 0.47
CA THR A 31 5.12 1.48 1.36
C THR A 31 6.61 1.65 1.62
N TYR A 32 7.33 0.56 1.89
CA TYR A 32 8.77 0.57 2.08
C TYR A 32 9.52 1.08 0.84
N ILE A 33 9.13 0.62 -0.35
CA ILE A 33 9.67 1.14 -1.63
C ILE A 33 9.44 2.65 -1.72
N GLY A 34 8.23 3.13 -1.43
CA GLY A 34 7.92 4.57 -1.50
C GLY A 34 8.75 5.42 -0.54
N ILE A 35 8.97 4.94 0.69
CA ILE A 35 9.84 5.59 1.66
C ILE A 35 11.29 5.64 1.15
N LYS A 36 11.81 4.53 0.62
CA LYS A 36 13.17 4.48 0.06
C LYS A 36 13.34 5.38 -1.16
N MET A 37 12.37 5.40 -2.06
CA MET A 37 12.37 6.31 -3.21
C MET A 37 12.39 7.78 -2.76
N LYS A 38 11.59 8.13 -1.76
CA LYS A 38 11.58 9.48 -1.18
C LYS A 38 12.95 9.85 -0.58
N GLU A 39 13.58 8.93 0.16
CA GLU A 39 14.92 9.14 0.74
C GLU A 39 15.98 9.43 -0.33
N GLU A 40 16.05 8.61 -1.38
CA GLU A 40 17.03 8.79 -2.45
C GLU A 40 16.80 10.08 -3.24
N VAL A 41 15.54 10.41 -3.57
CA VAL A 41 15.22 11.66 -4.29
C VAL A 41 15.55 12.90 -3.44
N ASN A 42 15.30 12.84 -2.14
CA ASN A 42 15.69 13.93 -1.24
C ASN A 42 17.20 14.12 -1.20
N LYS A 43 17.95 13.02 -1.09
CA LYS A 43 19.41 13.05 -1.01
C LYS A 43 20.05 13.62 -2.29
N GLU A 44 19.57 13.21 -3.45
CA GLU A 44 20.22 13.51 -4.73
C GLU A 44 19.70 14.81 -5.38
N ILE A 45 18.45 15.21 -5.13
CA ILE A 45 17.77 16.26 -5.91
C ILE A 45 17.09 17.31 -5.04
N MET A 46 16.25 16.90 -4.10
CA MET A 46 15.24 17.79 -3.51
C MET A 46 15.64 18.41 -2.14
N GLY A 47 16.66 17.89 -1.47
CA GLY A 47 17.16 18.40 -0.19
C GLY A 47 16.10 18.35 0.93
N ASP A 48 15.68 17.15 1.32
CA ASP A 48 14.70 16.85 2.38
C ASP A 48 13.31 17.52 2.27
N LYS A 49 12.98 18.04 1.09
CA LYS A 49 11.68 18.70 0.83
C LYS A 49 10.57 17.75 0.40
N LEU A 50 10.89 16.54 -0.03
CA LEU A 50 9.90 15.56 -0.49
C LEU A 50 9.43 14.70 0.68
N ASN A 51 8.11 14.66 0.88
CA ASN A 51 7.44 13.78 1.82
C ASN A 51 6.90 12.54 1.10
N PHE A 52 6.68 11.45 1.85
CA PHE A 52 5.95 10.30 1.32
C PHE A 52 4.46 10.45 1.68
N GLY A 53 3.64 10.78 0.68
CA GLY A 53 2.19 11.00 0.84
C GLY A 53 1.36 9.71 0.90
N GLY A 54 1.99 8.55 0.71
CA GLY A 54 1.37 7.24 0.91
C GLY A 54 1.00 6.51 -0.37
N LEU A 55 0.07 5.57 -0.24
CA LEU A 55 -0.28 4.57 -1.23
C LEU A 55 -1.76 4.60 -1.56
N HIS A 56 -2.07 4.80 -2.83
CA HIS A 56 -3.38 4.53 -3.41
C HIS A 56 -3.40 3.09 -3.93
N TYR A 57 -4.17 2.24 -3.26
CA TYR A 57 -4.22 0.81 -3.52
C TYR A 57 -5.50 0.43 -4.26
N HIS A 58 -5.39 0.00 -5.51
CA HIS A 58 -6.53 -0.37 -6.35
C HIS A 58 -6.45 -1.84 -6.74
N SER A 59 -7.59 -2.51 -6.85
CA SER A 59 -7.68 -3.84 -7.45
C SER A 59 -8.93 -3.98 -8.29
N THR A 60 -8.85 -4.69 -9.43
CA THR A 60 -10.05 -5.10 -10.18
C THR A 60 -10.78 -6.25 -9.51
N SER A 61 -10.05 -7.11 -8.79
CA SER A 61 -10.62 -8.24 -8.07
C SER A 61 -10.01 -8.28 -6.67
N GLY A 62 -10.74 -7.74 -5.69
CA GLY A 62 -10.43 -7.93 -4.28
C GLY A 62 -11.21 -9.13 -3.75
N HIS A 63 -10.53 -10.15 -3.22
CA HIS A 63 -11.19 -11.37 -2.76
C HIS A 63 -10.57 -11.91 -1.46
N ILE A 64 -11.27 -12.83 -0.82
CA ILE A 64 -10.79 -13.62 0.32
C ILE A 64 -10.97 -15.08 -0.07
N TYR A 65 -9.93 -15.90 0.09
CA TYR A 65 -10.04 -17.32 -0.20
C TYR A 65 -10.94 -18.05 0.81
N SER A 66 -11.59 -19.11 0.36
CA SER A 66 -12.52 -19.92 1.17
C SER A 66 -11.89 -20.39 2.48
N ASN A 67 -10.61 -20.76 2.45
CA ASN A 67 -9.86 -21.24 3.61
C ASN A 67 -9.73 -20.17 4.71
N ASP A 68 -9.74 -18.89 4.34
CA ASP A 68 -9.57 -17.75 5.26
C ASP A 68 -10.90 -17.13 5.70
N MET A 69 -12.03 -17.52 5.09
CA MET A 69 -13.35 -16.93 5.37
C MET A 69 -13.77 -17.03 6.83
N ARG A 70 -13.41 -18.12 7.54
CA ARG A 70 -13.72 -18.28 8.96
C ARG A 70 -12.97 -17.25 9.82
N ALA A 71 -11.67 -17.09 9.56
CA ALA A 71 -10.83 -16.13 10.27
C ALA A 71 -11.26 -14.69 9.97
N ALA A 72 -11.53 -14.39 8.69
CA ALA A 72 -12.05 -13.09 8.27
C ALA A 72 -13.36 -12.72 8.97
N ARG A 73 -14.33 -13.65 9.04
CA ARG A 73 -15.60 -13.43 9.75
C ARG A 73 -15.39 -13.16 11.23
N LYS A 74 -14.50 -13.91 11.89
CA LYS A 74 -14.18 -13.71 13.31
C LYS A 74 -13.62 -12.31 13.56
N LEU A 75 -12.67 -11.88 12.73
CA LEU A 75 -12.05 -10.55 12.81
C LEU A 75 -13.09 -9.43 12.67
N ILE A 76 -13.99 -9.55 11.69
CA ILE A 76 -15.05 -8.56 11.47
C ILE A 76 -16.03 -8.53 12.65
N SER A 77 -16.41 -9.69 13.18
CA SER A 77 -17.35 -9.76 14.31
C SER A 77 -16.78 -9.25 15.63
N ALA A 78 -15.47 -9.34 15.83
CA ALA A 78 -14.81 -8.86 17.05
C ALA A 78 -14.69 -7.33 17.13
N ASN A 79 -14.94 -6.64 16.02
CA ASN A 79 -14.88 -5.18 15.91
C ASN A 79 -16.29 -4.55 15.76
N LYS A 80 -17.34 -5.29 16.12
CA LYS A 80 -18.71 -4.77 16.32
C LYS A 80 -18.98 -4.53 17.79
#